data_AF-A0A2E0HSX6-F1
#
_entry.id   AF-A0A2E0HSX6-F1
#
_cell.length_a   1.000
_cell.length_b   1.000
_cell.length_c   1.000
_cell.angle_alpha   90.00
_cell.angle_beta   90.00
_cell.angle_gamma   90.00
#
_symmetry.space_group_name_H-M   'P 1'
#
loop_
_entity.id
_entity.type
_entity.pdbx_description
1 polymer ?
#
loop_
_entity_poly.entity_id
_entity_poly.type
_entity_poly.pdbx_seq_one_letter_code
_entity_poly.pdbx_strand_id
1 'polypeptide(L)'
;MSIKSTIAAAFAAPFLLSSAAFAGPYVNVEANASYPDGEYTSATTDLHFGFDGATDKIAYYVQGGPSFVHTDSSDDTETELSGKVGLSVALAESADIYGEISGITDEDATGDSIVNFGGKVGVKYTF
;
A
#
# COMPACT_ATOMS: atom_id res chain seq x y z
N MET A 1 -16.87 -28.23 -0.57
CA MET A 1 -15.83 -27.20 -0.82
C MET A 1 -14.95 -27.15 0.43
N SER A 2 -13.69 -27.57 0.35
CA SER A 2 -12.83 -27.72 1.53
C SER A 2 -12.09 -26.42 1.84
N ILE A 3 -12.10 -26.04 3.12
CA ILE A 3 -11.55 -24.83 3.75
C ILE A 3 -10.08 -24.51 3.38
N LYS A 4 -9.37 -25.48 2.80
CA LYS A 4 -7.96 -25.38 2.45
C LYS A 4 -7.68 -24.49 1.22
N SER A 5 -8.66 -24.30 0.34
CA SER A 5 -8.47 -23.50 -0.89
C SER A 5 -8.52 -21.97 -0.66
N THR A 6 -9.02 -21.53 0.50
CA THR A 6 -9.21 -20.10 0.80
C THR A 6 -7.98 -19.48 1.48
N ILE A 7 -7.03 -20.30 1.97
CA ILE A 7 -5.88 -19.84 2.78
C ILE A 7 -4.61 -19.65 1.93
N ALA A 8 -4.49 -20.34 0.79
CA ALA A 8 -3.25 -20.37 0.01
C ALA A 8 -2.97 -19.12 -0.84
N ALA A 9 -3.90 -18.18 -0.95
CA ALA A 9 -3.72 -16.94 -1.74
C ALA A 9 -3.40 -15.70 -0.88
N ALA A 10 -3.14 -15.86 0.43
CA ALA A 10 -3.12 -14.74 1.38
C ALA A 10 -1.74 -14.09 1.62
N PHE A 11 -0.65 -14.53 0.96
CA PHE A 11 0.72 -14.15 1.37
C PHE A 11 1.64 -13.55 0.30
N ALA A 12 1.11 -13.12 -0.86
CA ALA A 12 1.94 -12.50 -1.89
C ALA A 12 1.33 -11.19 -2.41
N ALA A 13 1.11 -10.24 -1.50
CA ALA A 13 1.14 -8.78 -1.71
C ALA A 13 0.39 -8.11 -0.54
N PRO A 14 0.88 -6.98 0.01
CA PRO A 14 0.13 -6.16 0.97
C PRO A 14 -1.25 -5.71 0.44
N PHE A 15 -1.46 -5.79 -0.87
CA PHE A 15 -2.71 -5.48 -1.57
C PHE A 15 -3.84 -6.52 -1.41
N LEU A 16 -3.67 -7.57 -0.61
CA LEU A 16 -4.64 -8.68 -0.52
C LEU A 16 -5.45 -8.73 0.79
N LEU A 17 -5.28 -7.76 1.70
CA LEU A 17 -6.14 -7.67 2.89
C LEU A 17 -7.52 -7.08 2.62
N SER A 18 -7.78 -6.57 1.42
CA SER A 18 -9.16 -6.49 0.93
C SER A 18 -9.61 -7.90 0.56
N SER A 19 -10.03 -8.67 1.56
CA SER A 19 -10.82 -9.86 1.28
C SER A 19 -12.03 -9.37 0.49
N ALA A 20 -12.17 -9.79 -0.76
CA ALA A 20 -13.29 -9.45 -1.66
C ALA A 20 -14.69 -9.80 -1.09
N ALA A 21 -14.77 -10.27 0.16
CA ALA A 21 -15.98 -10.56 0.92
C ALA A 21 -16.43 -9.40 1.85
N PHE A 22 -15.64 -8.35 2.05
CA PHE A 22 -16.02 -7.17 2.85
C PHE A 22 -15.50 -5.89 2.20
N ALA A 23 -16.31 -5.27 1.33
CA ALA A 23 -16.15 -3.85 1.05
C ALA A 23 -16.50 -3.08 2.33
N GLY A 24 -15.56 -2.33 2.91
CA GLY A 24 -15.83 -1.69 4.19
C GLY A 24 -14.66 -0.89 4.77
N PRO A 25 -14.90 -0.25 5.93
CA PRO A 25 -13.82 0.43 6.64
C PRO A 25 -12.82 -0.61 7.19
N TYR A 26 -11.54 -0.31 7.08
CA TYR A 26 -10.45 -1.14 7.61
C TYR A 26 -9.33 -0.29 8.22
N VAL A 27 -8.46 -0.96 8.96
CA VAL A 27 -7.18 -0.42 9.43
C VAL A 27 -6.07 -1.23 8.78
N ASN A 28 -5.10 -0.55 8.20
CA ASN A 28 -3.93 -1.16 7.58
C ASN A 28 -2.66 -0.70 8.31
N VAL A 29 -1.84 -1.66 8.71
CA VAL A 29 -0.51 -1.41 9.27
C VAL A 29 0.50 -2.03 8.31
N GLU A 30 1.35 -1.20 7.71
CA GLU A 30 2.28 -1.62 6.67
C GLU A 30 3.68 -1.07 6.95
N ALA A 31 4.70 -1.93 6.91
CA ALA A 31 6.09 -1.51 7.00
C ALA A 31 6.77 -1.67 5.63
N ASN A 32 7.24 -0.56 5.08
CA ASN A 32 7.96 -0.47 3.82
C ASN A 32 9.43 -0.16 4.11
N ALA A 33 10.30 -1.17 4.06
CA ALA A 33 11.73 -0.99 4.27
C ALA A 33 12.51 -1.04 2.95
N SER A 34 13.48 -0.15 2.80
CA SER A 34 14.34 0.00 1.64
C SER A 34 15.75 -0.49 1.95
N TYR A 35 16.24 -1.43 1.13
CA TYR A 35 17.59 -1.98 1.23
C TYR A 35 18.33 -1.91 -0.11
N PRO A 36 18.67 -0.71 -0.63
CA PRO A 36 19.46 -0.60 -1.84
C PRO A 36 20.82 -1.29 -1.63
N ASP A 37 21.23 -2.10 -2.59
CA ASP A 37 22.46 -2.90 -2.54
C ASP A 37 22.61 -3.82 -1.30
N GLY A 38 21.49 -4.10 -0.61
CA GLY A 38 21.45 -4.96 0.58
C GLY A 38 21.72 -4.24 1.91
N GLU A 39 21.96 -2.94 1.89
CA GLU A 39 22.18 -2.11 3.09
C GLU A 39 20.89 -1.36 3.44
N TYR A 40 20.56 -1.24 4.73
CA TYR A 40 19.39 -0.48 5.18
C TYR A 40 19.55 1.01 4.85
N THR A 41 18.54 1.61 4.21
CA THR A 41 18.51 3.07 3.96
C THR A 41 17.33 3.75 4.62
N SER A 42 16.15 3.16 4.55
CA SER A 42 14.95 3.77 5.15
C SER A 42 13.87 2.74 5.46
N ALA A 43 12.98 3.08 6.39
CA ALA A 43 11.75 2.37 6.61
C ALA A 43 10.62 3.36 6.87
N THR A 44 9.46 3.09 6.25
CA THR A 44 8.22 3.81 6.51
C THR A 44 7.20 2.84 7.07
N THR A 45 6.71 3.09 8.29
CA THR A 45 5.61 2.33 8.90
C THR A 45 4.33 3.14 8.82
N ASP A 46 3.39 2.67 8.03
CA ASP A 46 2.09 3.29 7.80
C ASP A 46 1.05 2.72 8.77
N LEU A 47 0.29 3.59 9.44
CA LEU A 47 -0.92 3.23 10.19
C LEU A 47 -2.10 3.95 9.53
N HIS A 48 -2.75 3.30 8.57
CA HIS A 48 -3.80 3.94 7.77
C HIS A 48 -5.18 3.42 8.14
N PHE A 49 -6.14 4.33 8.08
CA PHE A 49 -7.56 4.02 8.05
C PHE A 49 -8.01 4.09 6.61
N GLY A 50 -8.70 3.07 6.15
CA GLY A 50 -9.07 2.95 4.76
C GLY A 50 -10.49 2.47 4.55
N PHE A 51 -10.93 2.59 3.32
CA PHE A 51 -12.15 2.03 2.80
C PHE A 51 -11.86 1.39 1.46
N ASP A 52 -12.31 0.15 1.28
CA ASP A 52 -12.21 -0.60 0.04
C ASP A 52 -13.59 -0.92 -0.52
N GLY A 53 -13.63 -1.09 -1.83
CA GLY A 53 -14.83 -1.46 -2.56
C GLY A 53 -14.49 -2.28 -3.78
N ALA A 54 -15.43 -3.13 -4.18
CA ALA A 54 -15.34 -3.88 -5.42
C ALA A 54 -16.71 -3.91 -6.10
N THR A 55 -16.72 -3.84 -7.43
CA THR A 55 -17.90 -3.99 -8.27
C THR A 55 -17.51 -4.68 -9.56
N ASP A 56 -18.09 -5.86 -9.79
CA ASP A 56 -17.82 -6.73 -10.94
C ASP A 56 -16.33 -6.96 -11.19
N LYS A 57 -15.74 -6.20 -12.12
CA LYS A 57 -14.35 -6.31 -12.56
C LYS A 57 -13.44 -5.25 -11.96
N ILE A 58 -13.97 -4.30 -11.20
CA ILE A 58 -13.24 -3.16 -10.67
C ILE A 58 -13.14 -3.32 -9.16
N ALA A 59 -11.93 -3.20 -8.60
CA ALA A 59 -11.74 -3.00 -7.17
C ALA A 59 -10.97 -1.70 -6.94
N TYR A 60 -11.27 -1.02 -5.83
CA TYR A 60 -10.63 0.23 -5.46
C TYR A 60 -10.46 0.31 -3.96
N TYR A 61 -9.52 1.12 -3.52
CA TYR A 61 -9.38 1.48 -2.12
C TYR A 61 -8.85 2.90 -1.99
N VAL A 62 -9.16 3.51 -0.85
CA VAL A 62 -8.56 4.75 -0.39
C VAL A 62 -8.19 4.56 1.06
N GLN A 63 -7.00 4.98 1.45
CA GLN A 63 -6.51 4.91 2.82
C GLN A 63 -5.62 6.09 3.15
N GLY A 64 -5.58 6.48 4.42
CA GLY A 64 -4.65 7.49 4.89
C GLY A 64 -4.53 7.49 6.41
N GLY A 65 -3.46 8.10 6.90
CA GLY A 65 -3.15 8.14 8.32
C GLY A 65 -1.70 8.53 8.57
N PRO A 66 -1.28 8.47 9.84
CA PRO A 66 0.11 8.72 10.19
C PRO A 66 1.04 7.65 9.60
N SER A 67 2.22 8.10 9.19
CA SER A 67 3.34 7.30 8.73
C SER A 67 4.58 7.66 9.54
N PHE A 68 5.25 6.65 10.07
CA PHE A 68 6.48 6.80 10.83
C PHE A 68 7.66 6.52 9.92
N VAL A 69 8.43 7.55 9.59
CA VAL A 69 9.57 7.47 8.67
C VAL A 69 10.85 7.45 9.48
N HIS A 70 11.68 6.45 9.22
CA HIS A 70 13.03 6.36 9.76
C HIS A 70 14.02 6.19 8.61
N THR A 71 15.18 6.82 8.74
CA THR A 71 16.25 6.78 7.72
C THR A 71 17.57 6.42 8.40
N ASP A 72 18.48 5.80 7.67
CA ASP A 72 19.84 5.52 8.15
C ASP A 72 20.66 6.77 8.49
N SER A 73 20.25 7.91 7.95
CA SER A 73 20.94 9.19 8.01
C SER A 73 20.51 10.05 9.20
N SER A 74 19.45 9.66 9.91
CA SER A 74 18.93 10.33 11.11
C SER A 74 18.55 9.31 12.17
N ASP A 75 19.01 9.50 13.40
CA ASP A 75 18.64 8.62 14.52
C ASP A 75 17.16 8.80 14.94
N ASP A 76 16.51 9.88 14.48
CA ASP A 76 15.13 10.20 14.81
C ASP A 76 14.12 9.49 13.89
N THR A 77 12.89 9.33 14.40
CA THR A 77 11.74 8.85 13.62
C THR A 77 10.78 10.00 13.43
N GLU A 78 10.55 10.38 12.18
CA GLU A 78 9.64 11.45 11.82
C GLU A 78 8.21 10.92 11.69
N THR A 79 7.25 11.74 12.11
CA THR A 79 5.83 11.41 11.98
C THR A 79 5.23 12.27 10.88
N GLU A 80 4.96 11.64 9.75
CA GLU A 80 4.36 12.25 8.58
C GLU A 80 2.89 11.84 8.43
N LEU A 81 2.14 12.59 7.62
CA LEU A 81 0.81 12.20 7.18
C LEU A 81 0.91 11.62 5.76
N SER A 82 0.39 10.42 5.56
CA SER A 82 0.37 9.82 4.23
C SER A 82 -0.99 9.25 3.83
N GLY A 83 -1.15 9.07 2.53
CA GLY A 83 -2.37 8.60 1.89
C GLY A 83 -2.06 7.78 0.66
N LYS A 84 -2.92 6.80 0.38
CA LYS A 84 -2.84 5.93 -0.79
C LYS A 84 -4.23 5.75 -1.38
N VAL A 85 -4.32 5.80 -2.70
CA VAL A 85 -5.52 5.44 -3.45
C VAL A 85 -5.11 4.50 -4.56
N GLY A 86 -5.86 3.41 -4.71
CA GLY A 86 -5.57 2.44 -5.76
C GLY A 86 -6.83 1.89 -6.40
N LEU A 87 -6.64 1.41 -7.62
CA LEU A 87 -7.66 0.83 -8.49
C LEU A 87 -7.06 -0.41 -9.15
N SER A 88 -7.85 -1.47 -9.26
CA SER A 88 -7.55 -2.63 -10.08
C SER A 88 -8.73 -3.00 -10.97
N VAL A 89 -8.42 -3.52 -12.16
CA VAL A 89 -9.38 -3.95 -13.16
C VAL A 89 -9.02 -5.36 -13.64
N ALA A 90 -9.97 -6.29 -13.50
CA ALA A 90 -9.85 -7.65 -14.02
C ALA A 90 -9.95 -7.64 -15.55
N LEU A 91 -8.85 -8.02 -16.20
CA LEU A 91 -8.76 -8.12 -17.67
C LEU A 91 -9.23 -9.50 -18.16
N ALA A 92 -8.89 -10.55 -17.42
CA ALA A 92 -9.27 -11.94 -17.67
C ALA A 92 -9.46 -12.67 -16.34
N GLU A 93 -9.94 -13.92 -16.36
CA GLU A 93 -10.11 -14.73 -15.14
C GLU A 93 -8.81 -14.91 -14.34
N SER A 94 -7.66 -14.81 -15.02
CA SER A 94 -6.32 -14.99 -14.45
C SER A 94 -5.44 -13.74 -14.49
N ALA A 95 -5.96 -12.59 -14.94
CA ALA A 95 -5.14 -11.39 -15.12
C ALA A 95 -5.85 -10.11 -14.67
N ASP A 96 -5.18 -9.33 -13.83
CA ASP A 96 -5.63 -8.03 -13.35
C ASP A 96 -4.58 -6.96 -13.67
N ILE A 97 -5.02 -5.76 -14.07
CA ILE A 97 -4.16 -4.57 -14.08
C ILE A 97 -4.48 -3.71 -12.85
N TYR A 98 -3.47 -3.13 -12.22
CA TYR A 98 -3.67 -2.26 -11.06
C TYR A 98 -2.79 -1.02 -11.13
N GLY A 99 -3.27 0.05 -10.50
CA GLY A 99 -2.54 1.28 -10.28
C GLY A 99 -2.77 1.79 -8.87
N GLU A 100 -1.74 2.40 -8.29
CA GLU A 100 -1.78 3.08 -6.99
C GLU A 100 -1.11 4.45 -7.15
N ILE A 101 -1.69 5.46 -6.51
CA ILE A 101 -1.05 6.74 -6.24
C ILE A 101 -0.95 6.89 -4.73
N SER A 102 0.23 7.25 -4.24
CA SER A 102 0.50 7.54 -2.84
C SER A 102 1.01 8.97 -2.68
N GLY A 103 0.75 9.57 -1.53
CA GLY A 103 1.30 10.86 -1.13
C GLY A 103 1.70 10.80 0.33
N ILE A 104 2.83 11.41 0.68
CA ILE A 104 3.30 11.57 2.06
C ILE A 104 3.80 13.00 2.25
N THR A 105 3.46 13.63 3.38
CA THR A 105 4.06 14.91 3.76
C THR A 105 5.55 14.72 4.04
N ASP A 106 6.33 15.75 3.81
CA ASP A 106 7.76 15.77 4.08
C ASP A 106 8.23 17.23 4.20
N GLU A 107 9.47 17.44 4.62
CA GLU A 107 10.13 18.74 4.64
C GLU A 107 11.30 18.74 3.66
N ASP A 108 11.42 19.80 2.87
CA ASP A 108 12.56 19.94 1.97
C ASP A 108 13.84 20.41 2.71
N ALA A 109 14.98 20.43 2.02
CA ALA A 109 16.26 20.83 2.62
C ALA A 109 16.31 22.31 3.10
N THR A 110 15.31 23.12 2.74
CA THR A 110 15.14 24.51 3.19
C THR A 110 14.12 24.67 4.32
N GLY A 111 13.48 23.57 4.73
CA GLY A 111 12.47 23.53 5.79
C GLY A 111 11.06 23.86 5.33
N ASP A 112 10.81 23.87 4.01
CA ASP A 112 9.47 24.07 3.46
C ASP A 112 8.69 22.74 3.45
N SER A 113 7.45 22.78 3.92
CA SER A 113 6.57 21.61 3.89
C SER A 113 6.19 21.27 2.44
N ILE A 114 6.46 20.03 2.05
CA ILE A 114 6.17 19.48 0.73
C ILE A 114 5.32 18.21 0.83
N VAL A 115 4.86 17.72 -0.32
CA VAL A 115 4.20 16.41 -0.42
C VAL A 115 4.90 15.61 -1.50
N ASN A 116 5.49 14.49 -1.11
CA ASN A 116 6.09 13.54 -2.03
C ASN A 116 5.03 12.60 -2.57
N PHE A 117 4.89 12.56 -3.90
CA PHE A 117 3.95 11.67 -4.57
C PHE A 117 4.67 10.44 -5.15
N GLY A 118 4.08 9.27 -4.94
CA GLY A 118 4.49 8.00 -5.51
C GLY A 118 3.41 7.45 -6.44
N GLY A 119 3.83 6.71 -7.46
CA GLY A 119 2.92 6.04 -8.37
C GLY A 119 3.40 4.62 -8.64
N LYS A 120 2.46 3.66 -8.64
CA LYS A 120 2.72 2.27 -9.04
C LYS A 120 1.69 1.87 -10.08
N VAL A 121 2.13 1.14 -11.09
CA VAL A 121 1.25 0.49 -12.06
C VAL A 121 1.81 -0.90 -12.34
N GLY A 122 0.95 -1.90 -12.42
CA GLY A 122 1.38 -3.27 -12.57
C GLY A 122 0.28 -4.18 -13.13
N VAL A 123 0.71 -5.36 -13.54
CA VAL A 123 -0.18 -6.44 -13.97
C VAL A 123 0.08 -7.62 -13.05
N LYS A 124 -0.98 -8.21 -12.51
CA LYS A 124 -0.94 -9.43 -11.71
C LYS A 124 -1.50 -10.58 -12.54
N TYR A 125 -0.75 -11.67 -12.63
CA TYR A 125 -1.17 -12.90 -13.30
C TYR A 125 -1.22 -14.05 -12.28
N THR A 126 -2.33 -14.78 -12.26
CA THR A 126 -2.56 -15.90 -11.33
C THR A 126 -2.52 -17.21 -12.10
N PHE A 127 -1.62 -18.13 -11.72
CA PHE A 127 -1.41 -19.45 -12.33
C PHE A 127 -2.17 -20.55 -11.61
#